data_AF-A0A960S434-F1
#
_entry.id   AF-A0A960S434-F1
#
_cell.length_a   1.000
_cell.length_b   1.000
_cell.length_c   1.000
_cell.angle_alpha   90.00
_cell.angle_beta   90.00
_cell.angle_gamma   90.00
#
_symmetry.space_group_name_H-M   'P 1'
#
loop_
_entity.id
_entity.type
_entity.pdbx_description
1 polymer ?
#
loop_
_entity_poly.entity_id
_entity_poly.type
_entity_poly.pdbx_seq_one_letter_code
_entity_poly.pdbx_strand_id
1 'polypeptide(L)'
;MRQVIALFGEAEKGELGTPFFMKSLTQLNETLGHPPEDSRGLFFAIQFLLYEQEVIYFRVKEEGFSTKDYMKGMKHLQNKKEIAHLTAICLPGVGDSRIIDSVASVTETHYALVVTTEQDLYDYLTSLQLPNI
;
A
#
# COMPACT_ATOMS: atom_id res chain seq x y z
N MET A 1 -0.06 2.26 -21.34
CA MET A 1 0.17 3.49 -20.57
C MET A 1 0.68 3.08 -19.20
N ARG A 2 1.77 3.69 -18.73
CA ARG A 2 2.37 3.31 -17.45
C ARG A 2 1.50 3.84 -16.30
N GLN A 3 1.09 2.96 -15.41
CA GLN A 3 0.30 3.29 -14.23
C GLN A 3 1.22 3.50 -13.03
N VAL A 4 0.78 4.33 -12.09
CA VAL A 4 1.48 4.58 -10.83
C VAL A 4 0.68 3.92 -9.72
N ILE A 5 1.29 2.94 -9.06
CA ILE A 5 0.65 2.12 -8.05
C ILE A 5 1.31 2.39 -6.70
N ALA A 6 0.53 2.83 -5.71
CA ALA A 6 0.98 2.91 -4.34
C ALA A 6 0.81 1.56 -3.66
N LEU A 7 1.80 1.15 -2.87
CA LEU A 7 1.82 -0.12 -2.17
C LEU A 7 2.28 0.09 -0.73
N PHE A 8 1.65 -0.64 0.18
CA PHE A 8 2.03 -0.67 1.58
C PHE A 8 2.37 -2.10 1.94
N GLY A 9 3.47 -2.30 2.65
CA GLY A 9 3.78 -3.62 3.18
C GLY A 9 5.07 -3.66 3.98
N GLU A 10 5.24 -4.76 4.70
CA GLU A 10 6.41 -4.95 5.55
C GLU A 10 7.62 -5.39 4.71
N ALA A 11 8.78 -4.85 5.04
CA ALA A 11 10.04 -5.16 4.40
C ALA A 11 11.21 -5.08 5.39
N GLU A 12 12.27 -5.85 5.14
CA GLU A 12 13.50 -5.89 5.94
C GLU A 12 14.19 -4.53 6.01
N LYS A 13 14.32 -3.85 4.85
CA LYS A 13 15.02 -2.57 4.69
C LYS A 13 14.06 -1.45 4.31
N GLY A 14 14.58 -0.22 4.37
CA GLY A 14 13.83 1.00 4.06
C GLY A 14 13.36 1.73 5.32
N GLU A 15 13.33 3.05 5.23
CA GLU A 15 12.86 3.92 6.30
C GLU A 15 11.33 3.95 6.37
N LEU A 16 10.79 4.02 7.59
CA LEU A 16 9.35 4.09 7.79
C LEU A 16 8.81 5.48 7.45
N GLY A 17 7.71 5.49 6.71
CA GLY A 17 6.97 6.69 6.39
C GLY A 17 7.69 7.63 5.42
N THR A 18 8.56 7.12 4.56
CA THR A 18 9.03 7.79 3.36
C THR A 18 8.58 6.98 2.13
N PRO A 19 8.14 7.63 1.04
CA PRO A 19 7.80 6.95 -0.19
C PRO A 19 9.07 6.54 -0.96
N PHE A 20 9.12 5.29 -1.41
CA PHE A 20 10.16 4.80 -2.31
C PHE A 20 9.61 4.61 -3.73
N PHE A 21 10.16 5.34 -4.69
CA PHE A 21 9.76 5.24 -6.10
C PHE A 21 10.58 4.18 -6.81
N MET A 22 9.92 3.11 -7.22
CA MET A 22 10.55 1.93 -7.81
C MET A 22 10.18 1.79 -9.28
N LYS A 23 11.19 1.52 -10.11
CA LYS A 23 11.03 1.26 -11.56
C LYS A 23 11.63 -0.06 -12.02
N SER A 24 12.32 -0.78 -11.14
CA SER A 24 12.93 -2.08 -11.46
C SER A 24 12.97 -3.00 -10.24
N LEU A 25 13.04 -4.30 -10.51
CA LEU A 25 13.19 -5.33 -9.47
C LEU A 25 14.52 -5.21 -8.71
N THR A 26 15.60 -4.80 -9.40
CA THR A 26 16.90 -4.56 -8.78
C THR A 26 16.81 -3.47 -7.71
N GLN A 27 16.21 -2.34 -8.07
CA GLN A 27 16.02 -1.22 -7.15
C GLN A 27 15.15 -1.63 -5.94
N LEU A 28 14.09 -2.42 -6.18
CA LEU A 28 13.23 -2.95 -5.14
C LEU A 28 14.03 -3.77 -4.12
N ASN A 29 14.82 -4.75 -4.60
CA ASN A 29 15.60 -5.65 -3.75
C ASN A 29 16.72 -4.92 -2.98
N GLU A 30 17.42 -3.99 -3.63
CA GLU A 30 18.49 -3.21 -2.99
C GLU A 30 17.95 -2.29 -1.89
N THR A 31 16.76 -1.72 -2.09
CA THR A 31 16.18 -0.73 -1.16
C THR A 31 15.39 -1.37 -0.02
N LEU A 32 14.62 -2.43 -0.30
CA LEU A 32 13.66 -3.00 0.64
C LEU A 32 14.08 -4.38 1.19
N GLY A 33 15.03 -5.06 0.55
CA GLY A 33 15.46 -6.39 0.98
C GLY A 33 14.35 -7.43 0.88
N HIS A 34 14.28 -8.33 1.86
CA HIS A 34 13.30 -9.42 1.88
C HIS A 34 12.04 -9.06 2.68
N PRO A 35 10.85 -9.60 2.31
CA PRO A 35 9.68 -9.52 3.16
C PRO A 35 9.71 -10.60 4.26
N PRO A 36 8.99 -10.41 5.38
CA PRO A 36 8.55 -11.51 6.24
C PRO A 36 7.71 -12.53 5.46
N GLU A 37 7.59 -13.77 5.95
CA GLU A 37 6.89 -14.86 5.24
C GLU A 37 5.42 -14.55 4.91
N ASP A 38 4.71 -13.85 5.80
CA ASP A 38 3.29 -13.54 5.64
C ASP A 38 3.02 -12.19 4.95
N SER A 39 4.06 -11.37 4.73
CA SER A 39 3.93 -10.06 4.08
C SER A 39 3.72 -10.20 2.57
N ARG A 40 2.73 -9.49 2.05
CA ARG A 40 2.33 -9.53 0.64
C ARG A 40 2.69 -8.26 -0.11
N GLY A 41 3.12 -7.19 0.56
CA GLY A 41 3.51 -5.94 -0.10
C GLY A 41 4.56 -6.11 -1.20
N LEU A 42 5.68 -6.77 -0.89
CA LEU A 42 6.75 -7.00 -1.88
C LEU A 42 6.32 -7.97 -2.99
N PHE A 43 5.47 -8.95 -2.67
CA PHE A 43 4.90 -9.85 -3.69
C PHE A 43 4.16 -9.05 -4.77
N PHE A 44 3.24 -8.16 -4.36
CA PHE A 44 2.51 -7.31 -5.31
C PHE A 44 3.43 -6.31 -6.02
N ALA A 45 4.41 -5.73 -5.33
CA ALA A 45 5.39 -4.82 -5.95
C ALA A 45 6.13 -5.48 -7.11
N ILE A 46 6.58 -6.73 -6.93
CA ILE A 46 7.22 -7.51 -7.99
C ILE A 46 6.28 -7.69 -9.17
N GLN A 47 5.01 -8.06 -8.94
CA GLN A 47 4.04 -8.23 -10.02
C GLN A 47 3.85 -6.92 -10.81
N PHE A 48 3.60 -5.79 -10.15
CA PHE A 48 3.41 -4.52 -10.85
C PHE A 48 4.66 -4.11 -11.65
N LEU A 49 5.86 -4.31 -11.11
CA LEU A 49 7.11 -4.03 -11.82
C LEU A 49 7.32 -4.94 -13.03
N LEU A 50 6.94 -6.22 -12.95
CA LEU A 50 7.00 -7.16 -14.07
C LEU A 50 6.04 -6.77 -15.21
N TYR A 51 4.89 -6.17 -14.88
CA TYR A 51 3.98 -5.57 -15.85
C TYR A 51 4.37 -4.14 -16.25
N GLU A 52 5.62 -3.75 -16.01
CA GLU A 52 6.20 -2.44 -16.34
C GLU A 52 5.49 -1.23 -15.70
N GLN A 53 4.77 -1.41 -14.59
CA GLN A 53 4.16 -0.30 -13.85
C GLN A 53 5.19 0.40 -12.96
N GLU A 54 4.90 1.64 -12.54
CA GLU A 54 5.71 2.35 -11.53
C GLU A 54 5.10 2.12 -10.15
N VAL A 55 5.96 1.84 -9.16
CA VAL A 55 5.52 1.55 -7.79
C VAL A 55 6.00 2.64 -6.85
N ILE A 56 5.09 3.15 -6.02
CA ILE A 56 5.41 3.97 -4.85
C ILE A 56 5.25 3.05 -3.63
N TYR A 57 6.35 2.59 -3.07
CA TYR A 57 6.34 1.68 -1.94
C TYR A 57 6.45 2.44 -0.62
N PHE A 58 5.52 2.19 0.29
CA PHE A 58 5.55 2.64 1.66
C PHE A 58 5.83 1.44 2.56
N ARG A 59 7.02 1.43 3.16
CA ARG A 59 7.31 0.43 4.19
C ARG A 59 6.45 0.70 5.41
N VAL A 60 5.75 -0.32 5.88
CA VAL A 60 5.08 -0.33 7.18
C VAL A 60 5.84 -1.23 8.14
N LYS A 61 5.74 -0.95 9.45
CA LYS A 61 6.41 -1.75 10.46
C LYS A 61 5.83 -3.16 10.57
N GLU A 62 4.51 -3.26 10.43
CA GLU A 62 3.74 -4.49 10.55
C GLU A 62 2.55 -4.37 9.59
N GLU A 63 2.51 -5.25 8.59
CA GLU A 63 1.46 -5.27 7.57
C GLU A 63 0.10 -5.54 8.23
N GLY A 64 -0.94 -4.80 7.85
CA GLY A 64 -2.28 -4.93 8.42
C GLY A 64 -2.51 -4.22 9.76
N PHE A 65 -1.47 -4.02 10.57
CA PHE A 65 -1.62 -3.55 11.95
C PHE A 65 -1.04 -2.16 12.23
N SER A 66 0.01 -1.74 11.53
CA SER A 66 0.69 -0.47 11.82
C SER A 66 -0.06 0.77 11.29
N THR A 67 -1.25 1.05 11.81
CA THR A 67 -2.16 2.12 11.35
C THR A 67 -1.44 3.46 11.15
N LYS A 68 -0.51 3.82 12.03
CA LYS A 68 0.25 5.08 11.94
C LYS A 68 1.07 5.20 10.65
N ASP A 69 1.68 4.11 10.21
CA ASP A 69 2.51 4.09 8.99
C ASP A 69 1.61 4.24 7.76
N TYR A 70 0.47 3.52 7.73
CA TYR A 70 -0.53 3.68 6.67
C TYR A 70 -1.03 5.12 6.59
N MET A 71 -1.49 5.71 7.70
CA MET A 71 -1.99 7.09 7.72
C MET A 71 -0.94 8.09 7.25
N LYS A 72 0.34 7.88 7.59
CA LYS A 72 1.43 8.74 7.12
C LYS A 72 1.61 8.62 5.61
N GLY A 73 1.61 7.41 5.06
CA GLY A 73 1.68 7.23 3.61
C GLY A 73 0.47 7.79 2.87
N MET A 74 -0.75 7.63 3.39
CA MET A 74 -1.95 8.23 2.80
C MET A 74 -1.84 9.76 2.69
N LYS A 75 -1.25 10.44 3.70
CA LYS A 75 -1.00 11.89 3.64
C LYS A 75 -0.05 12.28 2.51
N HIS A 76 1.00 11.48 2.26
CA HIS A 76 1.87 11.70 1.10
C HIS A 76 1.10 11.55 -0.20
N LEU A 77 0.28 10.50 -0.32
CA LEU A 77 -0.51 10.25 -1.51
C LEU A 77 -1.54 11.35 -1.78
N GLN A 78 -2.15 11.96 -0.76
CA GLN A 78 -3.05 13.10 -0.93
C GLN A 78 -2.36 14.36 -1.48
N ASN A 79 -1.05 14.52 -1.26
CA ASN A 79 -0.33 15.72 -1.66
C ASN A 79 -0.05 15.71 -3.17
N LYS A 80 -0.91 16.38 -3.95
CA LYS A 80 -0.73 16.50 -5.42
C LYS A 80 0.58 17.16 -5.87
N LYS A 81 1.27 17.88 -5.00
CA LYS A 81 2.61 18.42 -5.32
C LYS A 81 3.69 17.34 -5.27
N GLU A 82 3.53 16.33 -4.42
CA GLU A 82 4.45 15.20 -4.31
C GLU A 82 4.06 14.11 -5.30
N ILE A 83 2.78 13.75 -5.35
CA ILE A 83 2.23 12.70 -6.21
C ILE A 83 1.28 13.33 -7.22
N ALA A 84 1.75 13.55 -8.44
CA ALA A 84 0.94 14.21 -9.47
C ALA A 84 -0.22 13.35 -9.98
N HIS A 85 -0.02 12.02 -10.02
CA HIS A 85 -1.00 11.05 -10.49
C HIS A 85 -0.81 9.72 -9.77
N LEU A 86 -1.93 9.06 -9.46
CA LEU A 86 -1.99 7.76 -8.84
C LEU A 86 -3.14 6.97 -9.46
N THR A 87 -2.84 5.76 -9.94
CA THR A 87 -3.83 4.89 -10.60
C THR A 87 -4.51 3.97 -9.60
N ALA A 88 -3.74 3.42 -8.67
CA ALA A 88 -4.27 2.50 -7.67
C ALA A 88 -3.45 2.52 -6.38
N ILE A 89 -4.10 2.06 -5.31
CA ILE A 89 -3.51 1.84 -3.99
C ILE A 89 -3.74 0.38 -3.65
N CYS A 90 -2.66 -0.35 -3.37
CA CYS A 90 -2.72 -1.74 -3.00
C CYS A 90 -2.40 -1.89 -1.51
N LEU A 91 -3.33 -2.53 -0.79
CA LEU A 91 -3.31 -2.70 0.66
C LEU A 91 -3.45 -4.18 1.03
N PRO A 92 -2.46 -5.00 0.69
CA PRO A 92 -2.55 -6.41 1.04
C PRO A 92 -2.38 -6.59 2.57
N GLY A 93 -3.10 -7.57 3.12
CA GLY A 93 -3.06 -7.89 4.55
C GLY A 93 -3.82 -6.89 5.43
N VAL A 94 -4.63 -6.00 4.84
CA VAL A 94 -5.36 -4.96 5.57
C VAL A 94 -6.86 -5.24 5.57
N GLY A 95 -7.38 -5.80 6.66
CA GLY A 95 -8.82 -5.88 6.95
C GLY A 95 -9.34 -4.77 7.88
N ASP A 96 -8.45 -3.96 8.47
CA ASP A 96 -8.83 -2.92 9.44
C ASP A 96 -9.60 -1.77 8.76
N SER A 97 -10.85 -1.57 9.17
CA SER A 97 -11.74 -0.54 8.62
C SER A 97 -11.18 0.87 8.72
N ARG A 98 -10.43 1.20 9.78
CA ARG A 98 -9.84 2.53 9.94
C ARG A 98 -8.79 2.79 8.86
N ILE A 99 -8.03 1.77 8.48
CA ILE A 99 -7.04 1.88 7.40
C ILE A 99 -7.75 1.98 6.05
N ILE A 100 -8.70 1.08 5.78
CA ILE A 100 -9.45 1.05 4.52
C ILE A 100 -10.23 2.35 4.31
N ASP A 101 -10.94 2.84 5.32
CA ASP A 101 -11.74 4.06 5.22
C ASP A 101 -10.88 5.30 4.96
N SER A 102 -9.62 5.31 5.43
CA SER A 102 -8.69 6.41 5.15
C SER A 102 -8.34 6.54 3.67
N VAL A 103 -8.48 5.46 2.89
CA VAL A 103 -8.18 5.40 1.47
C VAL A 103 -9.13 6.27 0.66
N ALA A 104 -10.37 6.44 1.13
CA ALA A 104 -11.41 7.21 0.45
C ALA A 104 -10.89 8.60 0.01
N SER A 105 -10.26 9.31 0.94
CA SER A 105 -9.67 10.63 0.69
C SER A 105 -8.59 10.66 -0.41
N VAL A 106 -7.79 9.59 -0.53
CA VAL A 106 -6.79 9.46 -1.60
C VAL A 106 -7.47 9.14 -2.93
N THR A 107 -8.47 8.25 -2.91
CA THR A 107 -9.23 7.88 -4.11
C THR A 107 -10.06 9.05 -4.64
N GLU A 108 -10.60 9.91 -3.80
CA GLU A 108 -11.25 11.17 -4.21
C GLU A 108 -10.26 12.15 -4.84
N THR A 109 -9.03 12.18 -4.34
CA THR A 109 -7.97 13.07 -4.84
C THR A 109 -7.51 12.67 -6.24
N HIS A 110 -7.36 11.37 -6.50
CA HIS A 110 -6.71 10.82 -7.70
C HIS A 110 -7.63 10.03 -8.64
N TYR A 111 -8.87 9.75 -8.23
CA TYR A 111 -9.73 8.75 -8.88
C TYR A 111 -9.07 7.37 -8.96
N ALA A 112 -8.30 7.02 -7.94
CA ALA A 112 -7.53 5.79 -7.87
C ALA A 112 -8.42 4.59 -7.51
N LEU A 113 -8.06 3.41 -8.00
CA LEU A 113 -8.65 2.14 -7.58
C LEU A 113 -8.02 1.63 -6.27
N VAL A 114 -8.77 0.85 -5.51
CA VAL A 114 -8.24 0.11 -4.36
C VAL A 114 -8.05 -1.35 -4.75
N VAL A 115 -6.85 -1.87 -4.54
CA VAL A 115 -6.51 -3.27 -4.76
C VAL A 115 -6.35 -3.92 -3.39
N THR A 116 -7.20 -4.91 -3.13
CA THR A 116 -7.24 -5.68 -1.88
C THR A 116 -7.32 -7.18 -2.20
N THR A 117 -7.19 -8.03 -1.20
CA THR A 117 -7.42 -9.47 -1.34
C THR A 117 -8.86 -9.85 -0.94
N GLU A 118 -9.30 -11.05 -1.32
CA GLU A 118 -10.60 -11.57 -0.90
C GLU A 118 -10.69 -11.70 0.63
N GLN A 119 -9.61 -12.14 1.27
CA GLN A 119 -9.53 -12.27 2.73
C GLN A 119 -9.67 -10.90 3.41
N ASP A 120 -8.90 -9.92 2.97
CA ASP A 120 -8.94 -8.55 3.51
C ASP A 120 -10.34 -7.91 3.35
N LEU A 121 -11.00 -8.14 2.21
CA LEU A 121 -12.36 -7.68 1.97
C LEU A 121 -13.36 -8.36 2.92
N TYR A 122 -13.23 -9.67 3.15
CA TYR A 122 -14.07 -10.39 4.09
C TYR A 122 -13.91 -9.84 5.51
N ASP A 123 -12.67 -9.66 5.97
CA ASP A 123 -12.36 -9.12 7.30
C ASP A 123 -12.94 -7.71 7.48
N TYR A 124 -12.80 -6.85 6.46
CA TYR A 124 -13.41 -5.51 6.46
C TYR A 124 -14.93 -5.58 6.62
N LEU A 125 -15.62 -6.32 5.74
CA LEU A 125 -17.08 -6.37 5.72
C LEU A 125 -17.66 -6.95 7.01
N THR A 126 -16.98 -7.91 7.63
CA THR A 126 -17.40 -8.50 8.90
C THR A 126 -17.10 -7.59 10.10
N SER A 127 -16.02 -6.82 10.07
CA SER A 127 -15.71 -5.81 11.09
C SER A 127 -16.79 -4.73 11.21
N LEU A 128 -17.49 -4.41 10.10
CA LEU A 128 -18.59 -3.43 10.09
C LEU A 128 -19.88 -3.96 10.71
N GLN A 129 -20.04 -5.29 10.80
CA GLN A 129 -21.28 -5.94 11.27
C GLN A 129 -21.24 -6.31 12.75
N LEU A 130 -20.05 -6.43 13.34
CA LEU A 130 -19.89 -6.77 14.74
C LEU A 130 -19.79 -5.47 15.57
N PRO A 131 -20.73 -5.18 16.48
CA PRO A 131 -20.58 -4.06 17.40
C PRO A 131 -19.30 -4.29 18.21
N ASN A 132 -18.45 -3.26 18.30
CA ASN A 132 -17.25 -3.27 19.14
C ASN A 132 -17.62 -3.79 20.55
N ILE A 133 -17.22 -5.03 20.87
CA ILE A 133 -17.36 -5.63 22.20
C ILE A 133 -16.16 -5.20 23.04
#